data_AF-A0A2I8A303-F1
#
_entry.id   AF-A0A2I8A303-F1
#
_cell.length_a   1.000
_cell.length_b   1.000
_cell.length_c   1.000
_cell.angle_alpha   90.00
_cell.angle_beta   90.00
_cell.angle_gamma   90.00
#
_symmetry.space_group_name_H-M   'P 1'
#
loop_
_entity.id
_entity.type
_entity.pdbx_description
1 polymer ?
#
loop_
_entity_poly.entity_id
_entity_poly.type
_entity_poly.pdbx_seq_one_letter_code
_entity_poly.pdbx_strand_id
1 'polypeptide(L)'
;MNKSQAINLLENEGWTKADAMRALEVIDFKSNPDEITIRRATSRFAGTELINRQRLQASQKGMVTKKNKEIERTHQEYTAKINGLNQSYQKEQEKYATQIQHLSNTNKVLETQLQNANTQNNELVKANQQLQKDNKDLKNIIDGIKLKLTMNIKQLLQYEDSEIRKALIHMFKSTLG
;
A
#
# COMPACT_ATOMS: atom_id res chain seq x y z
N MET A 1 69.24 24.75 -27.29
CA MET A 1 67.81 24.88 -26.95
C MET A 1 67.52 24.10 -25.67
N ASN A 2 66.73 24.65 -24.74
CA ASN A 2 66.38 23.93 -23.50
C ASN A 2 65.20 22.95 -23.71
N LYS A 3 64.99 22.01 -22.78
CA LYS A 3 63.96 20.96 -22.91
C LYS A 3 62.53 21.51 -23.02
N SER A 4 62.23 22.60 -22.33
CA SER A 4 60.91 23.24 -22.38
C SER A 4 60.64 23.87 -23.75
N GLN A 5 61.64 24.56 -24.31
CA GLN A 5 61.59 25.13 -25.66
C GLN A 5 61.43 24.04 -26.73
N ALA A 6 62.12 22.91 -26.57
CA ALA A 6 61.99 21.76 -27.46
C ALA A 6 60.59 21.12 -27.42
N ILE A 7 59.98 21.03 -26.23
CA ILE A 7 58.60 20.53 -26.09
C ILE A 7 57.61 21.50 -26.75
N ASN A 8 57.73 22.80 -26.48
CA ASN A 8 56.86 23.81 -27.09
C ASN A 8 56.98 23.84 -28.62
N LEU A 9 58.18 23.63 -29.16
CA LEU A 9 58.42 23.52 -30.61
C LEU A 9 57.60 22.37 -31.21
N LEU A 10 57.66 21.17 -30.60
CA LEU A 10 56.93 20.00 -31.08
C LEU A 10 55.40 20.13 -30.86
N GLU A 11 54.97 20.76 -29.76
CA GLU A 11 53.54 21.06 -29.52
C GLU A 11 52.97 22.00 -30.59
N ASN A 12 53.74 23.03 -31.00
CA ASN A 12 53.37 23.91 -32.10
C ASN A 12 53.28 23.17 -33.45
N GLU A 13 53.94 22.02 -33.59
CA GLU A 13 53.89 21.14 -34.76
C GLU A 13 52.78 20.08 -34.67
N GLY A 14 51.89 20.20 -33.68
CA GLY A 14 50.73 19.32 -33.52
C GLY A 14 51.00 18.04 -32.73
N TRP A 15 52.12 17.95 -32.02
CA TRP A 15 52.40 16.83 -31.13
C TRP A 15 51.70 17.02 -29.79
N THR A 16 51.36 15.93 -29.12
CA THR A 16 50.93 16.03 -27.71
C THR A 16 52.15 16.27 -26.82
N LYS A 17 51.98 16.98 -25.72
CA LYS A 17 53.04 17.16 -24.71
C LYS A 17 53.72 15.86 -24.31
N ALA A 18 52.94 14.80 -24.13
CA ALA A 18 53.44 13.48 -23.74
C ALA A 18 54.26 12.82 -24.85
N ASP A 19 53.84 12.95 -26.11
CA ASP A 19 54.56 12.40 -27.26
C ASP A 19 55.84 13.20 -27.54
N ALA A 20 55.79 14.53 -27.38
CA ALA A 20 56.97 15.40 -27.42
C ALA A 20 57.99 15.02 -26.33
N MET A 21 57.54 14.81 -25.09
CA MET A 21 58.42 14.38 -23.99
C MET A 21 59.09 13.03 -24.25
N ARG A 22 58.37 12.06 -24.83
CA ARG A 22 58.91 10.72 -25.18
C ARG A 22 59.94 10.79 -26.30
N ALA A 23 59.66 11.56 -27.36
CA ALA A 23 60.60 11.67 -28.47
C ALA A 23 61.90 12.42 -28.10
N LEU A 24 61.83 13.28 -27.08
CA LEU A 24 62.99 14.00 -26.55
C LEU A 24 63.76 13.23 -25.48
N GLU A 25 63.33 12.02 -25.10
CA GLU A 25 63.99 11.19 -24.06
C GLU A 25 65.38 10.73 -24.47
N VAL A 26 65.60 10.55 -25.78
CA VAL A 26 66.88 10.09 -26.37
C VAL A 26 67.91 11.23 -26.46
N ILE A 27 67.53 12.46 -26.15
CA ILE A 27 68.37 13.65 -26.35
C ILE A 27 68.99 14.11 -25.04
N ASP A 28 70.33 14.21 -25.02
CA ASP A 28 71.04 14.83 -23.89
C ASP A 28 71.04 16.36 -23.99
N PHE A 29 70.19 17.01 -23.19
CA PHE A 29 70.09 18.46 -23.13
C PHE A 29 71.29 19.15 -22.46
N LYS A 30 72.20 18.41 -21.80
CA LYS A 30 73.45 19.00 -21.26
C LYS A 30 74.38 19.50 -22.37
N SER A 31 74.23 18.97 -23.58
CA SER A 31 75.00 19.36 -24.77
C SER A 31 74.46 20.62 -25.48
N ASN A 32 73.39 21.25 -24.96
CA ASN A 32 72.70 22.38 -25.58
C ASN A 32 72.34 22.15 -27.07
N PRO A 33 71.59 21.08 -27.39
CA PRO A 33 71.26 20.75 -28.78
C PRO A 33 70.53 21.90 -29.48
N ASP A 34 70.88 22.13 -30.74
CA ASP A 34 70.19 23.07 -31.61
C ASP A 34 68.89 22.48 -32.18
N GLU A 35 68.08 23.32 -32.82
CA GLU A 35 66.78 22.90 -33.37
C GLU A 35 66.92 21.77 -34.39
N ILE A 36 67.97 21.80 -35.22
CA ILE A 36 68.24 20.77 -36.24
C ILE A 36 68.53 19.43 -35.58
N THR A 37 69.32 19.41 -34.50
CA THR A 37 69.59 18.19 -33.72
C THR A 37 68.30 17.63 -33.11
N ILE A 38 67.42 18.49 -32.59
CA ILE A 38 66.12 18.08 -32.06
C ILE A 38 65.25 17.44 -33.16
N ARG A 39 65.09 18.11 -34.29
CA ARG A 39 64.28 17.60 -35.42
C ARG A 39 64.81 16.29 -35.98
N ARG A 40 66.14 16.15 -36.06
CA ARG A 40 66.78 14.90 -36.54
C ARG A 40 66.52 13.75 -35.57
N ALA A 41 66.65 13.98 -34.27
CA ALA A 41 66.39 12.96 -33.26
C ALA A 41 64.90 12.56 -33.20
N THR A 42 63.99 13.54 -33.29
CA THR A 42 62.54 13.28 -33.21
C THR A 42 61.95 12.75 -34.51
N SER A 43 62.62 12.92 -35.66
CA SER A 43 62.18 12.42 -36.97
C SER A 43 61.83 10.91 -36.97
N ARG A 44 62.56 10.11 -36.18
CA ARG A 44 62.32 8.66 -36.03
C ARG A 44 60.97 8.37 -35.38
N PHE A 45 60.54 9.23 -34.45
CA PHE A 45 59.26 9.14 -33.75
C PHE A 45 58.12 9.77 -34.57
N ALA A 46 58.42 10.83 -35.33
CA ALA A 46 57.48 11.65 -36.09
C ALA A 46 56.67 10.92 -37.18
N GLY A 47 57.18 9.78 -37.66
CA GLY A 47 56.56 8.99 -38.72
C GLY A 47 55.49 8.03 -38.20
N THR A 48 55.77 6.73 -38.34
CA THR A 48 54.81 5.67 -38.03
C THR A 48 54.42 5.63 -36.54
N GLU A 49 55.34 5.92 -35.63
CA GLU A 49 55.08 5.85 -34.19
C GLU A 49 54.10 6.93 -33.72
N LEU A 50 54.33 8.19 -34.10
CA LEU A 50 53.42 9.30 -33.76
C LEU A 50 52.02 9.07 -34.34
N ILE A 51 51.93 8.68 -35.62
CA ILE A 51 50.65 8.42 -36.29
C ILE A 51 49.89 7.27 -35.60
N ASN A 52 50.59 6.17 -35.27
CA ASN A 52 49.97 5.02 -34.60
C ASN A 52 49.45 5.40 -33.21
N ARG A 53 50.21 6.18 -32.44
CA ARG A 53 49.80 6.64 -31.11
C ARG A 53 48.61 7.60 -31.17
N GLN A 54 48.62 8.57 -32.08
CA GLN A 54 47.49 9.49 -32.27
C GLN A 54 46.22 8.74 -32.66
N ARG A 55 46.32 7.76 -33.57
CA ARG A 55 45.20 6.89 -33.93
C ARG A 55 44.69 6.08 -32.74
N LEU A 56 45.59 5.51 -31.94
CA LEU A 56 45.22 4.76 -30.74
C LEU A 56 44.51 5.65 -29.71
N GLN A 57 45.03 6.86 -29.45
CA GLN A 57 44.41 7.83 -28.55
C GLN A 57 43.02 8.27 -29.05
N ALA A 58 42.88 8.54 -30.35
CA ALA A 58 41.59 8.90 -30.94
C ALA A 58 40.58 7.75 -30.83
N SER A 59 41.01 6.51 -31.08
CA SER A 59 40.20 5.30 -30.89
C SER A 59 39.75 5.14 -29.44
N GLN A 60 40.68 5.28 -28.49
CA GLN A 60 40.38 5.22 -27.05
C GLN A 60 39.37 6.30 -26.63
N LYS A 61 39.58 7.56 -27.05
CA LYS A 61 38.62 8.64 -26.80
C LYS A 61 37.25 8.33 -27.37
N GLY A 62 37.18 7.79 -28.60
CA GLY A 62 35.94 7.35 -29.22
C GLY A 62 35.23 6.25 -28.42
N MET A 63 35.98 5.26 -27.92
CA MET A 63 35.43 4.19 -27.06
C MET A 63 34.88 4.75 -25.74
N VAL A 64 35.63 5.63 -25.07
CA VAL A 64 35.19 6.26 -23.81
C VAL A 64 33.91 7.07 -24.03
N THR A 65 33.86 7.91 -25.07
CA THR A 65 32.65 8.70 -25.37
C THR A 65 31.44 7.81 -25.65
N LYS A 66 31.62 6.70 -26.39
CA LYS A 66 30.53 5.73 -26.63
C LYS A 66 30.06 5.10 -25.32
N LYS A 67 30.98 4.70 -24.45
CA LYS A 67 30.66 4.11 -23.15
C LYS A 67 29.98 5.09 -22.20
N ASN A 68 30.41 6.35 -22.17
CA ASN A 68 29.75 7.38 -21.36
C ASN A 68 28.30 7.60 -21.82
N LYS A 69 28.05 7.68 -23.14
CA LYS A 69 26.69 7.80 -23.68
C LYS A 69 25.82 6.58 -23.36
N GLU A 70 26.40 5.37 -23.40
CA GLU A 70 25.71 4.14 -23.02
C GLU A 70 25.31 4.19 -21.53
N ILE A 71 26.24 4.57 -20.65
CA ILE A 71 25.99 4.71 -19.21
C ILE A 71 24.90 5.75 -18.94
N GLU A 72 24.95 6.92 -19.57
CA GLU A 72 23.93 7.96 -19.43
C GLU A 72 22.55 7.46 -19.83
N ARG A 73 22.45 6.77 -20.97
CA ARG A 73 21.19 6.18 -21.44
C ARG A 73 20.67 5.14 -20.46
N THR A 74 21.52 4.22 -20.02
CA THR A 74 21.16 3.20 -19.03
C THR A 74 20.70 3.83 -17.71
N HIS A 75 21.38 4.88 -17.25
CA HIS A 75 20.98 5.62 -16.06
C HIS A 75 19.60 6.26 -16.21
N GLN A 76 19.30 6.88 -17.36
CA GLN A 76 17.98 7.45 -17.65
C GLN A 76 16.89 6.36 -17.67
N GLU A 77 17.16 5.23 -18.32
CA GLU A 77 16.22 4.09 -18.39
C GLU A 77 15.92 3.54 -16.98
N TYR A 78 16.93 3.31 -16.15
CA TYR A 78 16.73 2.86 -14.76
C TYR A 78 16.00 3.90 -13.91
N THR A 79 16.33 5.19 -14.08
CA THR A 79 15.65 6.28 -13.36
C THR A 79 14.16 6.30 -13.71
N ALA A 80 13.83 6.19 -15.00
CA ALA A 80 12.44 6.11 -15.45
C ALA A 80 11.72 4.87 -14.90
N LYS A 81 12.39 3.71 -14.88
CA LYS A 81 11.84 2.47 -14.33
C LYS A 81 11.57 2.57 -12.82
N ILE A 82 12.52 3.13 -12.05
CA ILE A 82 12.37 3.36 -10.61
C ILE A 82 11.21 4.32 -10.35
N ASN A 83 11.13 5.43 -11.10
CA ASN A 83 10.03 6.39 -10.95
C ASN A 83 8.68 5.75 -11.26
N GLY A 84 8.58 4.94 -12.32
CA GLY A 84 7.36 4.20 -12.65
C GLY A 84 6.93 3.23 -11.55
N LEU A 85 7.89 2.48 -10.98
CA LEU A 85 7.64 1.56 -9.86
C LEU A 85 7.20 2.31 -8.60
N ASN A 86 7.83 3.44 -8.27
CA ASN A 86 7.45 4.24 -7.12
C ASN A 86 6.02 4.80 -7.27
N GLN A 87 5.65 5.24 -8.47
CA GLN A 87 4.29 5.71 -8.74
C GLN A 87 3.25 4.59 -8.64
N SER A 88 3.54 3.38 -9.14
CA SER A 88 2.60 2.26 -9.01
C SER A 88 2.44 1.85 -7.55
N TYR A 89 3.55 1.80 -6.81
CA TYR A 89 3.55 1.47 -5.40
C TYR A 89 2.75 2.49 -4.57
N GLN A 90 2.91 3.79 -4.83
CA GLN A 90 2.13 4.84 -4.16
C GLN A 90 0.62 4.68 -4.41
N LYS A 91 0.21 4.46 -5.66
CA LYS A 91 -1.21 4.23 -6.01
C LYS A 91 -1.79 3.01 -5.29
N GLU A 92 -0.99 1.96 -5.17
CA GLU A 92 -1.41 0.73 -4.50
C GLU A 92 -1.55 0.95 -2.98
N GLN A 93 -0.62 1.68 -2.36
CA GLN A 93 -0.73 2.10 -0.96
C GLN A 93 -1.99 2.94 -0.70
N GLU A 94 -2.28 3.93 -1.55
CA GLU A 94 -3.49 4.75 -1.46
C GLU A 94 -4.77 3.91 -1.58
N LYS A 95 -4.78 2.95 -2.51
CA LYS A 95 -5.89 2.00 -2.67
C LYS A 95 -6.09 1.15 -1.42
N TYR A 96 -5.03 0.62 -0.81
CA TYR A 96 -5.16 -0.14 0.43
C TYR A 96 -5.58 0.74 1.61
N ALA A 97 -5.06 1.96 1.72
CA ALA A 97 -5.46 2.90 2.76
C ALA A 97 -6.95 3.25 2.69
N THR A 98 -7.47 3.52 1.49
CA THR A 98 -8.90 3.79 1.29
C THR A 98 -9.77 2.57 1.60
N GLN A 99 -9.34 1.37 1.23
CA GLN A 99 -10.05 0.12 1.58
C GLN A 99 -10.08 -0.12 3.09
N ILE A 100 -8.95 0.06 3.78
CA ILE A 100 -8.87 -0.07 5.25
C ILE A 100 -9.80 0.94 5.93
N GLN A 101 -9.81 2.19 5.46
CA GLN A 101 -10.68 3.21 6.01
C GLN A 101 -12.16 2.88 5.80
N HIS A 102 -12.52 2.41 4.61
CA HIS A 102 -13.89 1.97 4.31
C HIS A 102 -14.30 0.82 5.23
N LEU A 103 -13.49 -0.24 5.32
CA LEU A 103 -13.77 -1.40 6.19
C LEU A 103 -13.89 -1.00 7.67
N SER A 104 -13.03 -0.11 8.14
CA SER A 104 -13.09 0.44 9.50
C SER A 104 -14.41 1.17 9.76
N ASN A 105 -14.85 2.00 8.82
CA ASN A 105 -16.13 2.70 8.92
C ASN A 105 -17.32 1.72 8.90
N THR A 106 -17.31 0.72 8.02
CA THR A 106 -18.35 -0.31 7.97
C THR A 106 -18.43 -1.09 9.28
N ASN A 107 -17.29 -1.47 9.86
CA ASN A 107 -17.27 -2.18 11.15
C ASN A 107 -17.89 -1.33 12.26
N LYS A 108 -17.58 -0.03 12.35
CA LYS A 108 -18.21 0.86 13.33
C LYS A 108 -19.73 0.93 13.16
N VAL A 109 -20.22 1.01 11.92
CA VAL A 109 -21.66 1.00 11.65
C VAL A 109 -22.28 -0.32 12.09
N LEU A 110 -21.66 -1.46 11.75
CA LEU A 110 -22.14 -2.78 12.14
C LEU A 110 -22.14 -2.98 13.66
N GLU A 111 -21.12 -2.48 14.37
CA GLU A 111 -21.06 -2.51 15.83
C GLU A 111 -22.22 -1.74 16.46
N THR A 112 -22.52 -0.54 15.98
CA THR A 112 -23.66 0.25 16.48
C THR A 112 -25.00 -0.42 16.18
N GLN A 113 -25.17 -1.01 14.99
CA GLN A 113 -26.37 -1.77 14.65
C GLN A 113 -26.54 -3.01 15.53
N LEU A 114 -25.45 -3.73 15.82
CA LEU A 114 -25.47 -4.90 16.69
C LEU A 114 -25.81 -4.51 18.13
N GLN A 115 -25.25 -3.41 18.64
CA GLN A 115 -25.62 -2.89 19.95
C GLN A 115 -27.11 -2.53 20.03
N ASN A 116 -27.64 -1.83 19.03
CA ASN A 116 -29.06 -1.47 18.96
C ASN A 116 -29.98 -2.71 18.86
N ALA A 117 -29.61 -3.70 18.05
CA ALA A 117 -30.38 -4.94 17.96
C ALA A 117 -30.37 -5.71 19.30
N ASN A 118 -29.24 -5.70 20.00
CA ASN A 118 -29.10 -6.36 21.30
C ASN A 118 -29.91 -5.65 22.39
N THR A 119 -29.95 -4.31 22.42
CA THR A 119 -30.80 -3.56 23.37
C THR A 119 -32.27 -3.85 23.12
N GLN A 120 -32.72 -3.79 21.86
CA GLN A 120 -34.09 -4.13 21.47
C GLN A 120 -34.46 -5.57 21.85
N ASN A 121 -33.58 -6.54 21.60
CA ASN A 121 -33.83 -7.93 21.95
C ASN A 121 -33.97 -8.10 23.48
N ASN A 122 -33.12 -7.43 24.26
CA ASN A 122 -33.21 -7.46 25.72
C ASN A 122 -34.52 -6.86 26.25
N GLU A 123 -35.01 -5.78 25.62
CA GLU A 123 -36.31 -5.19 25.96
C GLU A 123 -37.46 -6.14 25.64
N LEU A 124 -37.44 -6.79 24.47
CA LEU A 124 -38.45 -7.77 24.08
C LEU A 124 -38.45 -8.99 25.01
N VAL A 125 -37.28 -9.49 25.41
CA VAL A 125 -37.18 -10.58 26.39
C VAL A 125 -37.81 -10.19 27.72
N LYS A 126 -37.54 -8.98 28.23
CA LYS A 126 -38.15 -8.48 29.47
C LYS A 126 -39.66 -8.33 29.34
N ALA A 127 -40.16 -7.75 28.25
CA ALA A 127 -41.58 -7.60 28.00
C ALA A 127 -42.29 -8.96 27.92
N ASN A 128 -41.68 -9.95 27.26
CA ASN A 128 -42.22 -11.29 27.16
C ASN A 128 -42.26 -12.01 28.52
N GLN A 129 -41.22 -11.86 29.35
CA GLN A 129 -41.21 -12.38 30.72
C GLN A 129 -42.35 -11.77 31.57
N GLN A 130 -42.58 -10.47 31.44
CA GLN A 130 -43.67 -9.80 32.14
C GLN A 130 -45.03 -10.30 31.67
N LEU A 131 -45.26 -10.40 30.35
CA LEU A 131 -46.50 -10.94 29.78
C LEU A 131 -46.76 -12.39 30.19
N GLN A 132 -45.72 -13.22 30.29
CA GLN A 132 -45.86 -14.60 30.78
C GLN A 132 -46.32 -14.63 32.24
N LYS A 133 -45.80 -13.73 33.08
CA LYS A 133 -46.22 -13.59 34.47
C LYS A 133 -47.68 -13.12 34.55
N ASP A 134 -48.03 -12.06 33.82
CA ASP A 134 -49.37 -11.50 33.82
C ASP A 134 -50.40 -12.52 33.31
N ASN A 135 -50.07 -13.29 32.27
CA ASN A 135 -50.92 -14.38 31.78
C ASN A 135 -51.15 -15.46 32.84
N LYS A 136 -50.13 -15.81 33.63
CA LYS A 136 -50.27 -16.77 34.74
C LYS A 136 -51.16 -16.20 35.84
N ASP A 137 -51.00 -14.94 36.20
CA ASP A 137 -51.80 -14.28 37.23
C ASP A 137 -53.26 -14.14 36.80
N LEU A 138 -53.52 -13.76 35.54
CA LEU A 138 -54.86 -13.73 34.95
C LEU A 138 -55.51 -15.12 34.94
N LYS A 139 -54.75 -16.17 34.58
CA LYS A 139 -55.25 -17.54 34.66
C LYS A 139 -55.68 -17.91 36.09
N ASN A 140 -54.86 -17.59 37.09
CA ASN A 140 -55.19 -17.85 38.49
C ASN A 140 -56.46 -17.10 38.93
N ILE A 141 -56.64 -15.84 38.48
CA ILE A 141 -57.85 -15.05 38.75
C ILE A 141 -59.07 -15.70 38.10
N ILE A 142 -58.97 -16.09 36.82
CA ILE A 142 -60.05 -16.76 36.10
C ILE A 142 -60.43 -18.06 36.81
N ASP A 143 -59.46 -18.88 37.21
CA ASP A 143 -59.69 -20.13 37.94
C ASP A 143 -60.39 -19.86 39.29
N GLY A 144 -59.98 -18.80 40.00
CA GLY A 144 -60.63 -18.35 41.23
C GLY A 144 -62.08 -17.88 41.04
N ILE A 145 -62.36 -17.15 39.95
CA ILE A 145 -63.71 -16.73 39.58
C ILE A 145 -64.58 -17.95 39.23
N LYS A 146 -64.05 -18.88 38.42
CA LYS A 146 -64.73 -20.13 38.07
C LYS A 146 -65.08 -20.94 39.32
N LEU A 147 -64.17 -21.05 40.28
CA LEU A 147 -64.42 -21.74 41.54
C LEU A 147 -65.55 -21.06 42.34
N LYS A 148 -65.49 -19.73 42.53
CA LYS A 148 -66.54 -18.98 43.24
C LYS A 148 -67.91 -19.11 42.56
N LEU A 149 -67.96 -19.01 41.23
CA LEU A 149 -69.19 -19.22 40.47
C LEU A 149 -69.76 -20.63 40.70
N THR A 150 -68.90 -21.65 40.66
CA THR A 150 -69.28 -23.04 40.94
C THR A 150 -69.91 -23.18 42.34
N MET A 151 -69.29 -22.58 43.35
CA MET A 151 -69.80 -22.61 44.73
C MET A 151 -71.16 -21.92 44.85
N ASN A 152 -71.29 -20.70 44.30
CA ASN A 152 -72.54 -19.93 44.33
C ASN A 152 -73.68 -20.66 43.61
N ILE A 153 -73.39 -21.26 42.44
CA ILE A 153 -74.40 -22.00 41.67
C ILE A 153 -74.81 -23.27 42.44
N LYS A 154 -73.87 -23.99 43.05
CA LYS A 154 -74.20 -25.13 43.93
C LYS A 154 -75.16 -24.74 45.07
N GLN A 155 -74.99 -23.56 45.67
CA GLN A 155 -75.90 -23.03 46.68
C GLN A 155 -77.28 -22.71 46.08
N LEU A 156 -77.31 -22.02 44.93
CA LEU A 156 -78.57 -21.67 44.25
C LEU A 156 -79.37 -22.88 43.75
N LEU A 157 -78.72 -23.99 43.41
CA LEU A 157 -79.41 -25.22 43.01
C LEU A 157 -80.19 -25.89 44.16
N GLN A 158 -80.03 -25.43 45.41
CA GLN A 158 -80.74 -25.93 46.58
C GLN A 158 -82.16 -25.36 46.72
N TYR A 159 -82.49 -24.27 46.01
CA TYR A 159 -83.84 -23.71 46.00
C TYR A 159 -84.82 -24.61 45.23
N GLU A 160 -86.11 -24.60 45.61
CA GLU A 160 -87.10 -25.58 45.15
C GLU A 160 -87.52 -25.41 43.67
N ASP A 161 -87.45 -24.20 43.12
CA ASP A 161 -87.93 -23.88 41.77
C ASP A 161 -87.16 -24.63 40.66
N SER A 162 -87.87 -25.44 39.86
CA SER A 162 -87.24 -26.31 38.85
C SER A 162 -86.79 -25.59 37.58
N GLU A 163 -87.46 -24.49 37.21
CA GLU A 163 -87.14 -23.75 35.98
C GLU A 163 -85.94 -22.84 36.20
N ILE A 164 -85.86 -22.21 37.38
CA ILE A 164 -84.67 -21.46 37.82
C ILE A 164 -83.45 -22.39 37.85
N ARG A 165 -83.63 -23.63 38.32
CA ARG A 165 -82.57 -24.66 38.37
C ARG A 165 -82.05 -25.02 36.98
N LYS A 166 -82.95 -25.27 36.01
CA LYS A 166 -82.58 -25.59 34.63
C LYS A 166 -81.85 -24.43 33.95
N ALA A 167 -82.34 -23.20 34.12
CA ALA A 167 -81.70 -21.99 33.58
C ALA A 167 -80.29 -21.77 34.16
N LEU A 168 -80.11 -21.96 35.47
CA LEU A 168 -78.81 -21.89 36.15
C LEU A 168 -77.82 -22.93 35.63
N ILE A 169 -78.25 -24.18 35.42
CA ILE A 169 -77.39 -25.24 34.87
C ILE A 169 -76.94 -24.89 33.45
N HIS A 170 -77.83 -24.34 32.62
CA HIS A 170 -77.49 -23.96 31.24
C HIS A 170 -76.48 -22.80 31.19
N MET A 171 -76.69 -21.76 31.99
CA MET A 171 -75.77 -20.62 32.13
C MET A 171 -74.41 -21.04 32.69
N PHE A 172 -74.37 -22.01 33.60
CA PHE A 172 -73.11 -22.51 34.14
C PHE A 172 -72.29 -23.29 33.11
N LYS A 173 -72.95 -24.14 32.31
CA LYS A 173 -72.27 -24.88 31.25
C LYS A 173 -71.65 -23.95 30.20
N SER A 174 -72.31 -22.85 29.84
CA SER A 174 -71.77 -21.89 28.86
C SER A 174 -70.59 -21.06 29.38
N THR A 175 -70.46 -20.90 30.71
CA THR A 175 -69.39 -20.11 31.34
C THR A 175 -68.14 -20.93 31.67
N LEU A 176 -68.24 -22.26 31.66
CA LEU A 176 -67.09 -23.13 31.89
C LEU A 176 -66.19 -23.28 30.65
N GLY A 177 -66.75 -23.08 29.44
CA GLY A 177 -66.11 -23.37 28.16
C GLY A 177 -66.28 -24.84 27.82
#